data_AF-A0A7C2AK03-F1
#
_entry.id   AF-A0A7C2AK03-F1
#
_cell.length_a   1.000
_cell.length_b   1.000
_cell.length_c   1.000
_cell.angle_alpha   90.00
_cell.angle_beta   90.00
_cell.angle_gamma   90.00
#
_symmetry.space_group_name_H-M   'P 1'
#
loop_
_entity.id
_entity.type
_entity.pdbx_description
1 polymer ?
#
loop_
_entity_poly.entity_id
_entity_poly.type
_entity_poly.pdbx_seq_one_letter_code
_entity_poly.pdbx_strand_id
1 'polypeptide(L)'
;MKKETSQVRSEEMKVDPITFQVIYNYLLSAAREMGTTMLRTAHSVIFSEGYDFSCAILDSDGELVATANYCPVHLAAIGYSSSQSIMEIGIENIFPGDVIIHNDPYRGGTHITDVVILKPIFYDDILVGFAANRAHQLDMGGKVPGGFAGDATDIFQEGLRIPPVKWYEKGKERKDIKDIFLSNVRLPKDQEGDLNAQLASDISAERRVKALCAKYGVDTVKAVMSQIKDYSERRLRKEIEKIPDGKYSYEDFLENDGITFDP
;
A
#
# COMPACT_ATOMS: atom_id res chain seq x y z
N MET A 1 -53.52 -24.65 -8.20
CA MET A 1 -52.72 -23.51 -8.73
C MET A 1 -51.33 -23.59 -8.14
N LYS A 2 -50.37 -24.15 -8.88
CA LYS A 2 -48.95 -24.20 -8.50
C LYS A 2 -48.37 -22.81 -8.75
N LYS A 3 -47.87 -22.13 -7.72
CA LYS A 3 -47.02 -20.95 -7.89
C LYS A 3 -45.58 -21.46 -8.01
N GLU A 4 -45.03 -21.33 -9.21
CA GLU A 4 -43.62 -21.51 -9.49
C GLU A 4 -42.80 -20.54 -8.63
N THR A 5 -42.01 -21.09 -7.73
CA THR A 5 -40.88 -20.40 -7.12
C THR A 5 -39.85 -20.12 -8.21
N SER A 6 -39.88 -18.88 -8.71
CA SER A 6 -38.81 -18.27 -9.49
C SER A 6 -37.47 -18.51 -8.78
N GLN A 7 -36.64 -19.33 -9.40
CA GLN A 7 -35.21 -19.44 -9.07
C GLN A 7 -34.61 -18.04 -9.15
N VAL A 8 -34.18 -17.52 -8.00
CA VAL A 8 -33.18 -16.45 -7.95
C VAL A 8 -31.95 -17.02 -8.63
N ARG A 9 -31.76 -16.70 -9.92
CA ARG A 9 -30.49 -16.96 -10.62
C ARG A 9 -29.43 -16.18 -9.85
N SER A 10 -28.55 -16.90 -9.14
CA SER A 10 -27.27 -16.36 -8.72
C SER A 10 -26.61 -15.72 -9.94
N GLU A 11 -26.21 -14.46 -9.85
CA GLU A 11 -25.30 -13.87 -10.83
C GLU A 11 -24.15 -14.87 -11.05
N GLU A 12 -24.02 -15.37 -12.27
CA GLU A 12 -22.94 -16.28 -12.64
C GLU A 12 -21.64 -15.57 -12.32
N MET A 13 -20.92 -16.03 -11.29
CA MET A 13 -19.56 -15.55 -11.05
C MET A 13 -18.78 -15.80 -12.34
N LYS A 14 -18.16 -14.75 -12.89
CA LYS A 14 -17.33 -14.83 -14.11
C LYS A 14 -16.18 -15.85 -13.98
N VAL A 15 -15.87 -16.26 -12.75
CA VAL A 15 -14.85 -17.24 -12.36
C VAL A 15 -15.51 -18.22 -11.39
N ASP A 16 -15.24 -19.52 -11.52
CA ASP A 16 -15.84 -20.50 -10.61
C ASP A 16 -15.36 -20.30 -9.14
N PRO A 17 -16.16 -20.70 -8.14
CA PRO A 17 -15.84 -20.44 -6.73
C PRO A 17 -14.53 -21.07 -6.25
N ILE A 18 -14.10 -22.19 -6.84
CA ILE A 18 -12.86 -22.88 -6.45
C ILE A 18 -11.68 -22.07 -6.94
N THR A 19 -11.68 -21.69 -8.22
CA THR A 19 -10.64 -20.84 -8.82
C THR A 19 -10.56 -19.48 -8.11
N PHE A 20 -11.71 -18.86 -7.82
CA PHE A 20 -11.76 -17.62 -7.04
C PHE A 20 -11.05 -17.77 -5.68
N GLN A 21 -11.39 -18.80 -4.90
CA GLN A 21 -10.80 -19.02 -3.58
C GLN A 21 -9.30 -19.31 -3.65
N VAL A 22 -8.86 -20.07 -4.65
CA VAL A 22 -7.42 -20.39 -4.83
C VAL A 22 -6.63 -19.12 -5.17
N ILE A 23 -7.08 -18.34 -6.14
CA ILE A 23 -6.38 -17.10 -6.54
C ILE A 23 -6.42 -16.07 -5.40
N TYR A 24 -7.57 -15.89 -4.74
CA TYR A 24 -7.68 -14.96 -3.62
C TYR A 24 -6.74 -15.29 -2.47
N ASN A 25 -6.72 -16.56 -2.01
CA ASN A 25 -5.82 -16.97 -0.94
C ASN A 25 -4.35 -16.89 -1.36
N TYR A 26 -4.03 -17.12 -2.63
CA TYR A 26 -2.68 -16.93 -3.15
C TYR A 26 -2.26 -15.45 -3.09
N LEU A 27 -3.13 -14.52 -3.48
CA LEU A 27 -2.85 -13.07 -3.39
C LEU A 27 -2.63 -12.63 -1.94
N LEU A 28 -3.46 -13.12 -1.01
CA LEU A 28 -3.24 -12.88 0.44
C LEU A 28 -1.90 -13.47 0.91
N SER A 29 -1.55 -14.66 0.45
CA SER A 29 -0.25 -15.27 0.76
C SER A 29 0.92 -14.48 0.18
N ALA A 30 0.76 -13.93 -1.03
CA ALA A 30 1.77 -13.09 -1.67
C ALA A 30 1.98 -11.79 -0.88
N ALA A 31 0.91 -11.13 -0.44
CA ALA A 31 1.01 -9.95 0.41
C ALA A 31 1.74 -10.27 1.75
N ARG A 32 1.45 -11.42 2.38
CA ARG A 32 2.15 -11.88 3.59
C ARG A 32 3.63 -12.19 3.34
N GLU A 33 3.96 -12.70 2.16
CA GLU A 33 5.35 -12.90 1.76
C GLU A 33 6.09 -11.56 1.64
N MET A 34 5.46 -10.51 1.09
CA MET A 34 6.05 -9.16 1.08
C MET A 34 6.43 -8.73 2.51
N GLY A 35 5.52 -8.90 3.48
CA GLY A 35 5.80 -8.56 4.88
C GLY A 35 6.90 -9.42 5.50
N THR A 36 6.98 -10.71 5.13
CA THR A 36 8.08 -11.58 5.57
C THR A 36 9.42 -11.13 4.97
N THR A 37 9.43 -10.71 3.70
CA THR A 37 10.61 -10.13 3.05
C THR A 37 11.05 -8.87 3.80
N MET A 38 10.14 -7.93 4.04
CA MET A 38 10.41 -6.71 4.82
C MET A 38 11.14 -7.03 6.13
N LEU A 39 10.60 -7.96 6.93
CA LEU A 39 11.17 -8.33 8.23
C LEU A 39 12.55 -8.97 8.13
N ARG A 40 12.75 -9.83 7.14
CA ARG A 40 14.00 -10.61 7.00
C ARG A 40 15.12 -9.82 6.37
N THR A 41 14.80 -8.72 5.70
CA THR A 41 15.79 -7.83 5.07
C THR A 41 15.82 -6.44 5.71
N ALA A 42 15.12 -6.24 6.82
CA ALA A 42 15.12 -4.99 7.58
C ALA A 42 16.51 -4.70 8.17
N HIS A 43 16.87 -3.43 8.21
CA HIS A 43 18.08 -2.94 8.87
C HIS A 43 17.73 -2.18 10.15
N SER A 44 16.60 -1.46 10.18
CA SER A 44 16.16 -0.77 11.39
C SER A 44 15.32 -1.64 12.32
N VAL A 45 15.30 -1.24 13.59
CA VAL A 45 14.39 -1.78 14.61
C VAL A 45 12.93 -1.42 14.33
N ILE A 46 12.67 -0.33 13.59
CA ILE A 46 11.30 0.07 13.21
C ILE A 46 10.64 -1.04 12.37
N PHE A 47 11.39 -1.61 11.43
CA PHE A 47 10.88 -2.71 10.62
C PHE A 47 11.02 -4.05 11.34
N SER A 48 12.21 -4.38 11.84
CA SER A 48 12.51 -5.73 12.36
C SER A 48 11.80 -6.09 13.67
N GLU A 49 11.52 -5.09 14.52
CA GLU A 49 10.89 -5.29 15.83
C GLU A 49 9.60 -4.49 16.00
N GLY A 50 9.51 -3.29 15.41
CA GLY A 50 8.34 -2.41 15.49
C GLY A 50 7.20 -2.81 14.56
N TYR A 51 7.50 -3.56 13.48
CA TYR A 51 6.54 -3.95 12.45
C TYR A 51 5.80 -2.74 11.84
N ASP A 52 6.42 -1.55 11.82
CA ASP A 52 5.77 -0.33 11.38
C ASP A 52 5.85 -0.14 9.86
N PHE A 53 5.22 -1.08 9.16
CA PHE A 53 5.04 -1.07 7.73
C PHE A 53 3.75 -1.80 7.38
N SER A 54 3.30 -1.73 6.14
CA SER A 54 2.28 -2.63 5.60
C SER A 54 2.49 -2.81 4.11
N CYS A 55 2.04 -3.94 3.60
CA CYS A 55 2.22 -4.33 2.21
C CYS A 55 0.85 -4.57 1.56
N ALA A 56 0.73 -4.24 0.29
CA ALA A 56 -0.48 -4.41 -0.49
C ALA A 56 -0.19 -4.83 -1.93
N ILE A 57 -1.12 -5.59 -2.48
CA ILE A 57 -1.28 -5.80 -3.92
C ILE A 57 -2.51 -4.99 -4.33
N LEU A 58 -2.34 -4.19 -5.36
CA LEU A 58 -3.39 -3.38 -5.97
C LEU A 58 -3.67 -3.89 -7.38
N ASP A 59 -4.87 -3.67 -7.89
CA ASP A 59 -5.20 -3.94 -9.28
C ASP A 59 -4.68 -2.84 -10.23
N SER A 60 -5.01 -2.94 -11.52
CA SER A 60 -4.53 -1.99 -12.53
C SER A 60 -5.06 -0.57 -12.38
N ASP A 61 -6.13 -0.38 -11.60
CA ASP A 61 -6.71 0.93 -11.32
C ASP A 61 -6.13 1.54 -10.04
N GLY A 62 -5.23 0.82 -9.37
CA GLY A 62 -4.61 1.24 -8.12
C GLY A 62 -5.52 1.03 -6.91
N GLU A 63 -6.51 0.13 -6.98
CA GLU A 63 -7.38 -0.20 -5.86
C GLU A 63 -6.87 -1.42 -5.08
N LEU A 64 -7.06 -1.42 -3.76
CA LEU A 64 -6.56 -2.48 -2.87
C LEU A 64 -7.23 -3.82 -3.14
N VAL A 65 -6.43 -4.88 -3.31
CA VAL A 65 -6.91 -6.25 -3.53
C VAL A 65 -6.55 -7.17 -2.36
N ALA A 66 -5.30 -7.15 -1.92
CA ALA A 66 -4.81 -8.00 -0.85
C ALA A 66 -3.77 -7.25 -0.02
N THR A 67 -3.84 -7.40 1.30
CA THR A 67 -2.96 -6.69 2.23
C THR A 67 -2.34 -7.65 3.25
N ALA A 68 -1.12 -7.33 3.67
CA ALA A 68 -0.52 -7.87 4.89
C ALA A 68 -0.54 -6.78 5.95
N ASN A 69 -1.39 -7.01 6.96
CA ASN A 69 -1.72 -6.02 7.97
C ASN A 69 -0.73 -6.15 9.13
N TYR A 70 0.16 -5.17 9.26
CA TYR A 70 0.98 -5.01 10.46
C TYR A 70 0.63 -3.71 11.20
N CYS A 71 0.37 -2.62 10.47
CA CYS A 71 -0.06 -1.33 11.02
C CYS A 71 -1.39 -0.88 10.37
N PRO A 72 -2.54 -0.91 11.09
CA PRO A 72 -3.85 -0.64 10.51
C PRO A 72 -3.99 0.72 9.81
N VAL A 73 -3.31 1.75 10.30
CA VAL A 73 -3.35 3.11 9.73
C VAL A 73 -2.82 3.15 8.29
N HIS A 74 -1.91 2.23 7.94
CA HIS A 74 -1.33 2.17 6.59
C HIS A 74 -2.30 1.65 5.54
N LEU A 75 -3.31 0.85 5.91
CA LEU A 75 -4.10 0.09 4.94
C LEU A 75 -4.86 1.00 3.98
N ALA A 76 -5.58 1.99 4.51
CA ALA A 76 -6.26 2.97 3.68
C ALA A 76 -5.25 3.91 2.98
N ALA A 77 -4.23 4.35 3.70
CA ALA A 77 -3.24 5.31 3.20
C ALA A 77 -2.45 4.76 2.00
N ILE A 78 -2.10 3.48 1.97
CA ILE A 78 -1.44 2.84 0.82
C ILE A 78 -2.29 2.97 -0.44
N GLY A 79 -3.60 2.70 -0.34
CA GLY A 79 -4.54 2.87 -1.45
C GLY A 79 -4.53 4.29 -1.98
N TYR A 80 -4.81 5.28 -1.12
CA TYR A 80 -4.88 6.69 -1.53
C TYR A 80 -3.56 7.21 -2.12
N SER A 81 -2.43 6.98 -1.46
CA SER A 81 -1.13 7.45 -1.95
C SER A 81 -0.68 6.73 -3.22
N SER A 82 -1.06 5.47 -3.43
CA SER A 82 -0.79 4.75 -4.69
C SER A 82 -1.63 5.30 -5.83
N SER A 83 -2.95 5.47 -5.65
CA SER A 83 -3.83 6.04 -6.67
C SER A 83 -3.41 7.47 -7.04
N GLN A 84 -3.03 8.29 -6.05
CA GLN A 84 -2.52 9.65 -6.28
C GLN A 84 -1.21 9.63 -7.07
N SER A 85 -0.29 8.71 -6.73
CA SER A 85 0.97 8.55 -7.45
C SER A 85 0.75 8.13 -8.91
N ILE A 86 -0.17 7.21 -9.16
CA ILE A 86 -0.54 6.77 -10.51
C ILE A 86 -1.14 7.94 -11.30
N MET A 87 -2.02 8.72 -10.68
CA MET A 87 -2.65 9.87 -11.32
C MET A 87 -1.64 10.96 -11.69
N GLU A 88 -0.73 11.33 -10.79
CA GLU A 88 0.27 12.39 -11.03
C GLU A 88 1.34 11.97 -12.04
N ILE A 89 1.77 10.71 -12.02
CA ILE A 89 2.73 10.19 -13.01
C ILE A 89 2.06 10.02 -14.38
N GLY A 90 0.78 9.68 -14.41
CA GLY A 90 0.05 9.31 -15.61
C GLY A 90 0.30 7.83 -15.97
N ILE A 91 -0.78 7.06 -16.12
CA ILE A 91 -0.71 5.61 -16.39
C ILE A 91 0.06 5.29 -17.68
N GLU A 92 0.03 6.19 -18.65
CA GLU A 92 0.76 6.11 -19.92
C GLU A 92 2.29 6.26 -19.76
N ASN A 93 2.73 6.81 -18.62
CA ASN A 93 4.13 6.96 -18.27
C ASN A 93 4.63 5.88 -17.31
N ILE A 94 3.81 4.87 -17.00
CA ILE A 94 4.20 3.75 -16.13
C ILE A 94 4.63 2.56 -16.99
N PHE A 95 5.88 2.13 -16.82
CA PHE A 95 6.49 1.08 -17.64
C PHE A 95 7.00 -0.09 -16.80
N PRO A 96 7.20 -1.28 -17.42
CA PRO A 96 7.86 -2.40 -16.76
C PRO A 96 9.21 -1.99 -16.16
N GLY A 97 9.43 -2.37 -14.91
CA GLY A 97 10.67 -2.06 -14.19
C GLY A 97 10.73 -0.68 -13.54
N ASP A 98 9.70 0.16 -13.69
CA ASP A 98 9.57 1.37 -12.89
C ASP A 98 9.40 1.03 -11.39
N VAL A 99 9.79 1.96 -10.53
CA VAL A 99 9.51 1.96 -9.08
C VAL A 99 9.29 3.41 -8.69
N ILE A 100 8.14 3.70 -8.09
CA ILE A 100 7.75 5.04 -7.65
C ILE A 100 7.98 5.15 -6.15
N ILE A 101 8.53 6.28 -5.70
CA ILE A 101 8.75 6.65 -4.30
C ILE A 101 7.96 7.93 -3.96
N HIS A 102 7.40 7.97 -2.76
CA HIS A 102 6.53 9.04 -2.31
C HIS A 102 6.41 9.09 -0.78
N ASN A 103 6.37 10.27 -0.14
CA ASN A 103 6.05 10.39 1.30
C ASN A 103 5.28 11.66 1.66
N ASP A 104 4.78 12.41 0.68
CA ASP A 104 4.11 13.69 0.93
C ASP A 104 2.74 13.46 1.61
N PRO A 105 2.53 13.91 2.86
CA PRO A 105 1.29 13.65 3.59
C PRO A 105 0.06 14.28 2.89
N TYR A 106 0.24 15.37 2.13
CA TYR A 106 -0.84 16.02 1.41
C TYR A 106 -1.35 15.24 0.18
N ARG A 107 -0.72 14.10 -0.13
CA ARG A 107 -1.03 13.26 -1.31
C ARG A 107 -1.45 11.85 -0.90
N GLY A 108 -2.20 11.75 0.20
CA GLY A 108 -2.75 10.48 0.71
C GLY A 108 -1.85 9.78 1.73
N GLY A 109 -0.91 10.51 2.34
CA GLY A 109 -0.09 10.02 3.43
C GLY A 109 -0.62 10.35 4.82
N THR A 110 0.02 9.75 5.81
CA THR A 110 -0.24 9.90 7.25
C THR A 110 0.62 11.03 7.85
N HIS A 111 1.93 10.95 7.60
CA HIS A 111 2.98 11.89 8.01
C HIS A 111 4.20 11.70 7.10
N ILE A 112 5.17 12.60 7.20
CA ILE A 112 6.32 12.64 6.30
C ILE A 112 7.24 11.43 6.43
N THR A 113 7.25 10.77 7.59
CA THR A 113 8.18 9.68 7.89
C THR A 113 7.78 8.36 7.21
N ASP A 114 6.52 8.22 6.81
CA ASP A 114 6.05 7.04 6.11
C ASP A 114 6.31 7.14 4.60
N VAL A 115 7.27 6.35 4.13
CA VAL A 115 7.63 6.28 2.70
C VAL A 115 6.86 5.15 2.03
N VAL A 116 6.24 5.49 0.90
CA VAL A 116 5.56 4.58 0.01
C VAL A 116 6.48 4.21 -1.14
N ILE A 117 6.60 2.91 -1.40
CA ILE A 117 7.18 2.37 -2.62
C ILE A 117 6.07 1.66 -3.38
N LEU A 118 5.98 1.97 -4.69
CA LEU A 118 4.96 1.44 -5.58
C LEU A 118 5.63 0.91 -6.86
N LYS A 119 5.39 -0.37 -7.17
CA LYS A 119 5.96 -1.05 -8.31
C LYS A 119 4.86 -1.62 -9.23
N PRO A 120 4.79 -1.23 -10.51
CA PRO A 120 3.85 -1.83 -11.45
C PRO A 120 4.23 -3.28 -11.76
N ILE A 121 3.22 -4.12 -11.92
CA ILE A 121 3.33 -5.52 -12.26
C ILE A 121 2.78 -5.73 -13.66
N PHE A 122 3.67 -6.03 -14.60
CA PHE A 122 3.32 -6.35 -15.98
C PHE A 122 3.42 -7.86 -16.24
N TYR A 123 2.57 -8.40 -17.09
CA TYR A 123 2.68 -9.76 -17.64
C TYR A 123 2.36 -9.69 -19.14
N ASP A 124 3.31 -10.13 -20.00
CA ASP A 124 3.21 -10.01 -21.46
C ASP A 124 2.77 -8.61 -21.92
N ASP A 125 3.46 -7.57 -21.42
CA ASP A 125 3.19 -6.14 -21.68
C ASP A 125 1.82 -5.61 -21.20
N ILE A 126 1.02 -6.43 -20.51
CA ILE A 126 -0.25 -6.01 -19.90
C ILE A 126 0.00 -5.60 -18.44
N LEU A 127 -0.45 -4.40 -18.07
CA LEU A 127 -0.50 -3.99 -16.67
C LEU A 127 -1.57 -4.80 -15.91
N VAL A 128 -1.11 -5.65 -15.01
CA VAL A 128 -1.96 -6.50 -14.17
C VAL A 128 -2.40 -5.75 -12.92
N GLY A 129 -1.48 -5.00 -12.32
CA GLY A 129 -1.71 -4.25 -11.09
C GLY A 129 -0.40 -3.71 -10.52
N PHE A 130 -0.36 -3.48 -9.21
CA PHE A 130 0.81 -2.94 -8.52
C PHE A 130 1.12 -3.71 -7.24
N ALA A 131 2.40 -3.78 -6.89
CA ALA A 131 2.84 -4.04 -5.53
C ALA A 131 3.09 -2.69 -4.87
N ALA A 132 2.65 -2.53 -3.62
CA ALA A 132 3.00 -1.36 -2.85
C ALA A 132 3.28 -1.72 -1.40
N ASN A 133 4.08 -0.88 -0.77
CA ASN A 133 4.25 -0.88 0.66
C ASN A 133 4.35 0.54 1.18
N ARG A 134 3.96 0.74 2.44
CA ARG A 134 4.17 1.96 3.22
C ARG A 134 4.94 1.57 4.46
N ALA A 135 6.00 2.29 4.78
CA ALA A 135 6.85 1.93 5.89
C ALA A 135 7.45 3.17 6.57
N HIS A 136 7.44 3.17 7.89
CA HIS A 136 7.94 4.25 8.72
C HIS A 136 9.46 4.26 8.71
N GLN A 137 10.06 5.29 8.10
CA GLN A 137 11.51 5.43 8.10
C GLN A 137 12.03 5.84 9.47
N LEU A 138 13.32 5.60 9.73
CA LEU A 138 13.93 6.04 10.99
C LEU A 138 13.94 7.57 11.16
N ASP A 139 14.11 8.30 10.07
CA ASP A 139 14.31 9.74 10.09
C ASP A 139 14.11 10.34 8.68
N MET A 140 13.58 11.56 8.59
CA MET A 140 13.46 12.29 7.32
C MET A 140 14.25 13.62 7.32
N GLY A 141 15.17 13.82 8.26
CA GLY A 141 15.98 15.05 8.34
C GLY A 141 15.26 16.27 8.90
N GLY A 142 14.11 16.07 9.55
CA GLY A 142 13.38 17.15 10.21
C GLY A 142 14.15 17.78 11.38
N LYS A 143 13.54 18.79 12.00
CA LYS A 143 14.10 19.61 13.09
C LYS A 143 14.69 18.78 14.24
N VAL A 144 14.05 17.66 14.58
CA VAL A 144 14.54 16.72 15.60
C VAL A 144 14.79 15.33 14.99
N PRO A 145 15.70 14.52 15.58
CA PRO A 145 15.86 13.12 15.20
C PRO A 145 14.55 12.34 15.36
N GLY A 146 14.22 11.50 14.39
CA GLY A 146 13.04 10.62 14.44
C GLY A 146 11.76 11.23 13.83
N GLY A 147 11.80 12.50 13.40
CA GLY A 147 10.69 13.12 12.64
C GLY A 147 9.51 13.63 13.46
N PHE A 148 9.50 13.47 14.80
CA PHE A 148 8.40 13.92 15.67
C PHE A 148 8.77 15.18 16.45
N ALA A 149 8.88 16.31 15.76
CA ALA A 149 9.07 17.60 16.40
C ALA A 149 7.74 18.13 16.97
N GLY A 150 7.52 17.97 18.28
CA GLY A 150 6.28 18.43 18.93
C GLY A 150 6.02 19.94 18.83
N ASP A 151 7.06 20.73 18.56
CA ASP A 151 7.00 22.17 18.35
C ASP A 151 7.14 22.59 16.88
N ALA A 152 6.92 21.66 15.94
CA ALA A 152 6.83 21.98 14.53
C ALA A 152 5.51 22.71 14.23
N THR A 153 5.59 23.88 13.62
CA THR A 153 4.42 24.68 13.20
C THR A 153 4.25 24.71 11.69
N ASP A 154 5.18 24.10 10.96
CA ASP A 154 5.21 24.06 9.50
C ASP A 154 5.86 22.76 9.03
N ILE A 155 5.28 22.13 7.99
CA ILE A 155 5.78 20.91 7.35
C ILE A 155 7.24 21.01 6.91
N PHE A 156 7.75 22.21 6.57
CA PHE A 156 9.15 22.39 6.21
C PHE A 156 10.12 22.15 7.38
N GLN A 157 9.61 22.09 8.62
CA GLN A 157 10.37 21.72 9.81
C GLN A 157 10.39 20.20 10.04
N GLU A 158 9.55 19.43 9.35
CA GLU A 158 9.39 17.99 9.56
C GLU A 158 10.32 17.13 8.70
N GLY A 159 10.93 17.71 7.66
CA GLY A 159 12.01 17.07 6.90
C GLY A 159 11.76 16.99 5.39
N LEU A 160 12.41 16.01 4.75
CA LEU A 160 12.38 15.81 3.32
C LEU A 160 11.00 15.34 2.85
N ARG A 161 10.36 16.15 2.01
CA ARG A 161 9.09 15.83 1.35
C ARG A 161 9.32 15.49 -0.12
N ILE A 162 8.87 14.31 -0.52
CA ILE A 162 9.07 13.71 -1.84
C ILE A 162 7.72 13.56 -2.51
N PRO A 163 7.43 14.33 -3.58
CA PRO A 163 6.25 14.10 -4.41
C PRO A 163 6.40 12.75 -5.15
N PRO A 164 5.33 12.20 -5.74
CA PRO A 164 5.44 10.99 -6.55
C PRO A 164 6.50 11.15 -7.64
N VAL A 165 7.59 10.39 -7.54
CA VAL A 165 8.68 10.37 -8.52
C VAL A 165 9.19 8.95 -8.72
N LYS A 166 9.80 8.68 -9.87
CA LYS A 166 10.43 7.38 -10.15
C LYS A 166 11.79 7.27 -9.45
N TRP A 167 11.94 6.30 -8.57
CA TRP A 167 13.24 5.84 -8.07
C TRP A 167 13.89 4.84 -9.03
N TYR A 168 13.12 4.00 -9.72
CA TYR A 168 13.60 3.26 -10.88
C TYR A 168 12.81 3.66 -12.10
N GLU A 169 13.51 3.85 -13.22
CA GLU A 169 12.92 4.13 -14.51
C GLU A 169 13.34 3.05 -15.51
N LYS A 170 12.37 2.27 -16.00
CA LYS A 170 12.55 1.15 -16.93
C LYS A 170 13.65 0.18 -16.49
N GLY A 171 13.66 -0.15 -15.20
CA GLY A 171 14.61 -1.07 -14.58
C GLY A 171 15.99 -0.47 -14.26
N LYS A 172 16.19 0.83 -14.48
CA LYS A 172 17.43 1.52 -14.11
C LYS A 172 17.21 2.39 -12.87
N GLU A 173 18.07 2.23 -11.87
CA GLU A 173 18.01 3.05 -10.67
C GLU A 173 18.34 4.51 -11.00
N ARG A 174 17.47 5.42 -10.55
CA ARG A 174 17.71 6.85 -10.50
C ARG A 174 18.51 7.18 -9.25
N LYS A 175 19.83 7.06 -9.37
CA LYS A 175 20.79 7.32 -8.27
C LYS A 175 20.63 8.72 -7.70
N ASP A 176 20.28 9.71 -8.53
CA ASP A 176 19.99 11.08 -8.12
C ASP A 176 18.86 11.16 -7.08
N ILE A 177 17.77 10.40 -7.26
CA ILE A 177 16.67 10.34 -6.30
C ILE A 177 17.10 9.69 -4.99
N LYS A 178 17.85 8.58 -5.07
CA LYS A 178 18.39 7.92 -3.87
C LYS A 178 19.38 8.82 -3.12
N ASP A 179 20.29 9.48 -3.83
CA ASP A 179 21.30 10.36 -3.23
C ASP A 179 20.63 11.56 -2.54
N ILE A 180 19.58 12.14 -3.13
CA ILE A 180 18.78 13.19 -2.48
C ILE A 180 18.15 12.66 -1.20
N PHE A 181 17.53 11.48 -1.23
CA PHE A 181 16.96 10.86 -0.03
C PHE A 181 18.02 10.68 1.07
N LEU A 182 19.10 9.96 0.75
CA LEU A 182 20.12 9.59 1.74
C LEU A 182 20.94 10.78 2.27
N SER A 183 21.04 11.87 1.51
CA SER A 183 21.71 13.10 1.96
C SER A 183 20.89 13.88 3.01
N ASN A 184 19.58 13.62 3.11
CA ASN A 184 18.68 14.34 3.99
C ASN A 184 18.23 13.51 5.20
N VAL A 185 18.93 12.42 5.52
CA VAL A 185 18.57 11.58 6.67
C VAL A 185 19.77 11.33 7.58
N ARG A 186 19.50 11.14 8.87
CA ARG A 186 20.56 10.96 9.89
C ARG A 186 21.24 9.59 9.84
N LEU A 187 20.54 8.55 9.36
CA LEU A 187 20.99 7.15 9.39
C LEU A 187 20.97 6.53 7.98
N PRO A 188 21.78 7.04 7.02
CA PRO A 188 21.66 6.69 5.62
C PRO A 188 21.97 5.20 5.33
N LYS A 189 22.85 4.55 6.11
CA LYS A 189 23.16 3.13 5.90
C LYS A 189 21.98 2.23 6.25
N ASP A 190 21.32 2.50 7.37
CA ASP A 190 20.17 1.72 7.83
C ASP A 190 18.97 1.98 6.91
N GLN A 191 18.73 3.25 6.55
CA GLN A 191 17.62 3.60 5.67
C GLN A 191 17.83 3.19 4.21
N GLU A 192 19.06 3.14 3.69
CA GLU A 192 19.31 2.49 2.40
C GLU A 192 18.95 1.00 2.47
N GLY A 193 19.29 0.32 3.58
CA GLY A 193 18.89 -1.05 3.84
C GLY A 193 17.37 -1.23 3.85
N ASP A 194 16.65 -0.37 4.55
CA ASP A 194 15.19 -0.40 4.64
C ASP A 194 14.49 -0.05 3.31
N LEU A 195 14.99 0.91 2.53
CA LEU A 195 14.51 1.17 1.16
C LEU A 195 14.70 -0.06 0.27
N ASN A 196 15.82 -0.76 0.39
CA ASN A 196 16.06 -2.02 -0.31
C ASN A 196 15.12 -3.12 0.17
N ALA A 197 14.76 -3.16 1.46
CA ALA A 197 13.77 -4.09 1.99
C ALA A 197 12.37 -3.84 1.38
N GLN A 198 11.96 -2.57 1.28
CA GLN A 198 10.73 -2.16 0.61
C GLN A 198 10.71 -2.61 -0.85
N LEU A 199 11.76 -2.31 -1.61
CA LEU A 199 11.89 -2.75 -3.01
C LEU A 199 11.85 -4.28 -3.15
N ALA A 200 12.58 -5.00 -2.28
CA ALA A 200 12.61 -6.46 -2.30
C ALA A 200 11.22 -7.06 -2.03
N SER A 201 10.45 -6.44 -1.13
CA SER A 201 9.07 -6.85 -0.85
C SER A 201 8.19 -6.73 -2.09
N ASP A 202 8.28 -5.63 -2.84
CA ASP A 202 7.49 -5.43 -4.06
C ASP A 202 7.91 -6.38 -5.20
N ILE A 203 9.21 -6.64 -5.35
CA ILE A 203 9.73 -7.63 -6.30
C ILE A 203 9.19 -9.04 -5.98
N SER A 204 9.06 -9.38 -4.69
CA SER A 204 8.48 -10.67 -4.27
C SER A 204 7.02 -10.80 -4.72
N ALA A 205 6.23 -9.73 -4.58
CA ALA A 205 4.83 -9.69 -5.01
C ALA A 205 4.72 -9.78 -6.54
N GLU A 206 5.55 -9.03 -7.27
CA GLU A 206 5.61 -9.07 -8.73
C GLU A 206 5.82 -10.50 -9.24
N ARG A 207 6.80 -11.22 -8.67
CA ARG A 207 7.07 -12.63 -9.00
C ARG A 207 5.85 -13.52 -8.77
N ARG A 208 5.15 -13.32 -7.64
CA ARG A 208 3.97 -14.12 -7.26
C ARG A 208 2.79 -13.86 -8.17
N VAL A 209 2.50 -12.61 -8.49
CA VAL A 209 1.41 -12.24 -9.40
C VAL A 209 1.70 -12.72 -10.83
N LYS A 210 2.95 -12.58 -11.32
CA LYS A 210 3.35 -13.15 -12.62
C LYS A 210 3.16 -14.67 -12.69
N ALA A 211 3.46 -15.40 -11.61
CA ALA A 211 3.23 -16.83 -11.54
C ALA A 211 1.73 -17.21 -11.58
N LEU A 212 0.85 -16.40 -10.99
CA LEU A 212 -0.60 -16.57 -11.13
C LEU A 212 -1.04 -16.35 -12.57
N CYS A 213 -0.58 -15.27 -13.21
CA CYS A 213 -0.91 -14.98 -14.60
C CYS A 213 -0.46 -16.10 -15.54
N ALA A 214 0.74 -16.66 -15.34
CA ALA A 214 1.23 -17.78 -16.12
C ALA A 214 0.37 -19.06 -15.98
N LYS A 215 -0.24 -19.27 -14.81
CA LYS A 215 -1.03 -20.47 -14.52
C LYS A 215 -2.51 -20.34 -14.90
N TYR A 216 -3.10 -19.17 -14.65
CA TYR A 216 -4.55 -18.95 -14.76
C TYR A 216 -4.96 -17.98 -15.87
N GLY A 217 -3.99 -17.31 -16.50
CA GLY A 217 -4.22 -16.24 -17.47
C GLY A 217 -4.47 -14.88 -16.80
N VAL A 218 -4.05 -13.81 -17.48
CA VAL A 218 -4.18 -12.43 -16.98
C VAL A 218 -5.64 -12.05 -16.75
N ASP A 219 -6.54 -12.37 -17.69
CA ASP A 219 -7.96 -12.02 -17.60
C ASP A 219 -8.64 -12.65 -16.37
N THR A 220 -8.33 -13.92 -16.08
CA THR A 220 -8.84 -14.62 -14.90
C THR A 220 -8.34 -13.97 -13.62
N VAL A 221 -7.05 -13.63 -13.55
CA VAL A 221 -6.46 -12.98 -12.37
C VAL A 221 -7.10 -11.62 -12.15
N LYS A 222 -7.19 -10.76 -13.17
CA LYS A 222 -7.85 -9.45 -13.07
C LYS A 222 -9.33 -9.56 -12.71
N ALA A 223 -10.04 -10.55 -13.26
CA ALA A 223 -11.44 -10.82 -12.88
C ALA A 223 -11.58 -11.21 -11.41
N VAL A 224 -10.69 -12.04 -10.87
CA VAL A 224 -10.69 -12.35 -9.44
C VAL A 224 -10.34 -11.13 -8.59
N MET A 225 -9.34 -10.32 -8.97
CA MET A 225 -9.00 -9.07 -8.27
C MET A 225 -10.23 -8.15 -8.14
N SER A 226 -10.98 -7.97 -9.22
CA SER A 226 -12.25 -7.23 -9.20
C SER A 226 -13.30 -7.88 -8.28
N GLN A 227 -13.52 -9.20 -8.39
CA GLN A 227 -14.50 -9.90 -7.55
C GLN A 227 -14.16 -9.90 -6.05
N ILE A 228 -12.88 -9.82 -5.69
CA ILE A 228 -12.45 -9.70 -4.28
C ILE A 228 -12.99 -8.39 -3.69
N LYS A 229 -12.91 -7.28 -4.43
CA LYS A 229 -13.44 -5.98 -4.00
C LYS A 229 -14.96 -6.04 -3.83
N ASP A 230 -15.68 -6.58 -4.80
CA ASP A 230 -17.15 -6.73 -4.71
C ASP A 230 -17.55 -7.63 -3.54
N TYR A 231 -16.77 -8.69 -3.29
CA TYR A 231 -17.00 -9.58 -2.16
C TYR A 231 -16.77 -8.88 -0.81
N SER A 232 -15.73 -8.05 -0.72
CA SER A 232 -15.43 -7.24 0.47
C SER A 232 -16.55 -6.23 0.74
N GLU A 233 -17.01 -5.53 -0.30
CA GLU A 233 -18.13 -4.58 -0.23
C GLU A 233 -19.41 -5.27 0.29
N ARG A 234 -19.81 -6.41 -0.29
CA ARG A 234 -21.00 -7.15 0.16
C ARG A 234 -20.89 -7.62 1.60
N ARG A 235 -19.68 -8.02 2.03
CA ARG A 235 -19.42 -8.42 3.41
C ARG A 235 -19.57 -7.23 4.36
N LEU A 236 -18.96 -6.09 4.04
CA LEU A 236 -19.04 -4.88 4.84
C LEU A 236 -20.48 -4.38 4.93
N ARG A 237 -21.21 -4.32 3.81
CA ARG A 237 -22.62 -3.91 3.77
C ARG A 237 -23.49 -4.76 4.71
N LYS A 238 -23.30 -6.08 4.70
CA LYS A 238 -24.02 -6.99 5.62
C LYS A 238 -23.69 -6.78 7.09
N GLU A 239 -22.47 -6.35 7.43
CA GLU A 239 -22.14 -5.99 8.82
C GLU A 239 -22.77 -4.66 9.21
N ILE A 240 -22.78 -3.67 8.31
CA ILE A 240 -23.46 -2.38 8.51
C ILE A 240 -24.97 -2.57 8.69
N GLU A 241 -25.61 -3.45 7.92
CA GLU A 241 -27.05 -3.77 8.03
C GLU A 241 -27.46 -4.32 9.41
N LYS A 242 -26.51 -4.83 10.22
CA LYS A 242 -26.80 -5.28 11.59
C LYS A 242 -26.87 -4.13 12.58
N ILE A 243 -26.35 -2.96 12.22
CA ILE A 243 -26.37 -1.77 13.07
C ILE A 243 -27.80 -1.18 12.98
N PRO A 244 -28.50 -0.98 14.12
CA PRO A 244 -29.84 -0.38 14.10
C PRO A 244 -29.85 1.01 13.47
N ASP A 245 -30.93 1.34 12.75
CA ASP A 245 -31.11 2.69 12.22
C ASP A 245 -31.13 3.71 13.38
N GLY A 246 -30.24 4.69 13.32
CA GLY A 246 -30.08 5.67 14.39
C GLY A 246 -29.01 6.71 14.11
N LYS A 247 -28.87 7.65 15.04
CA LYS A 247 -27.75 8.60 15.07
C LYS A 247 -26.89 8.24 16.27
N TYR A 248 -25.61 8.01 16.02
CA TYR A 248 -24.62 7.67 17.03
C TYR A 248 -23.60 8.81 17.09
N SER A 249 -23.24 9.23 18.30
CA SER A 249 -22.26 10.29 18.54
C SER A 249 -21.34 9.90 19.68
N TYR A 250 -20.07 10.29 19.58
CA TYR A 250 -19.04 10.14 20.60
C TYR A 250 -18.18 11.41 20.61
N GLU A 251 -17.63 11.75 21.77
CA GLU A 251 -16.71 12.87 21.98
C GLU A 251 -15.50 12.35 22.74
N ASP A 252 -14.31 12.80 22.35
CA ASP A 252 -13.03 12.48 22.99
C ASP A 252 -12.19 13.75 23.13
N PHE A 253 -11.22 13.71 24.04
CA PHE A 253 -10.33 14.84 24.33
C PHE A 253 -8.88 14.40 24.21
N LEU A 254 -8.07 15.18 23.50
CA LEU A 254 -6.60 15.07 23.51
C LEU A 254 -6.05 16.10 24.49
N GLU A 255 -4.95 15.75 25.17
CA GLU A 255 -4.21 16.70 26.01
C GLU A 255 -3.54 17.78 25.13
N ASN A 256 -2.94 18.79 25.76
CA ASN A 256 -2.31 19.91 25.07
C ASN A 256 -1.11 19.50 24.19
N ASP A 257 -0.58 20.47 23.44
CA ASP A 257 0.55 20.30 22.52
C ASP A 257 1.88 19.93 23.18
N GLY A 258 1.93 19.83 24.52
CA GLY A 258 3.15 19.55 25.28
C GLY A 258 4.17 20.70 25.28
N ILE A 259 3.85 21.85 24.67
CA ILE A 259 4.68 23.06 24.64
C ILE A 259 4.20 24.03 25.72
N THR A 260 2.88 24.17 25.85
CA THR A 260 2.24 25.01 26.87
C THR A 260 1.39 24.15 27.80
N PHE A 261 1.13 24.65 29.00
CA PHE A 261 0.19 23.99 29.94
C PHE A 261 -1.27 24.40 29.69
N ASP A 262 -1.50 25.28 28.71
CA ASP A 262 -2.84 25.70 28.33
C ASP A 262 -3.53 24.52 27.63
N PRO A 263 -4.75 24.14 28.04
CA PRO A 263 -5.52 23.08 27.41
C PRO A 263 -6.01 23.45 26.01
#